data_AF-M4WE95-F1
#
_entry.id   AF-M4WE95-F1
#
_cell.length_a   1.000
_cell.length_b   1.000
_cell.length_c   1.000
_cell.angle_alpha   90.00
_cell.angle_beta   90.00
_cell.angle_gamma   90.00
#
_symmetry.space_group_name_H-M   'P 1'
#
loop_
_entity.id
_entity.type
_entity.pdbx_description
1 polymer ?
#
loop_
_entity_poly.entity_id
_entity_poly.type
_entity_poly.pdbx_seq_one_letter_code
_entity_poly.pdbx_strand_id
1 'polypeptide(L)'
;DALTVQFRQILKNIVSTKESMGDVMKKSSFALTEAKYVAGENIKHVVRENVSSAALKVRSHQENIAGVKLPKFAYFFEGETKNDLTGLARGGQQVQACRAEYVKAIELLVELATLQTSFLTLDDAIKTTNRRVNALENVVKPRLENTISYIKGELDELEREDFFRLKKIQG
;
A
#
# COMPACT_ATOMS: atom_id res chain seq x y z
N ASP A 1 8.04 10.93 -12.91
CA ASP A 1 8.10 11.81 -11.73
C ASP A 1 6.86 11.92 -10.86
N ALA A 2 5.64 12.00 -11.41
CA ALA A 2 4.44 12.11 -10.55
C ALA A 2 4.30 10.95 -9.52
N LEU A 3 4.58 9.71 -9.94
CA LEU A 3 4.55 8.53 -9.06
C LEU A 3 5.63 8.58 -7.96
N THR A 4 6.83 9.05 -8.26
CA THR A 4 7.95 9.11 -7.31
C THR A 4 7.75 10.24 -6.29
N VAL A 5 7.13 11.34 -6.68
CA VAL A 5 6.73 12.43 -5.76
C VAL A 5 5.66 11.93 -4.78
N GLN A 6 4.60 11.28 -5.29
CA GLN A 6 3.55 10.70 -4.45
C GLN A 6 4.10 9.61 -3.51
N PHE A 7 5.00 8.76 -4.01
CA PHE A 7 5.68 7.75 -3.21
C PHE A 7 6.43 8.33 -2.01
N ARG A 8 7.20 9.42 -2.22
CA ARG A 8 7.91 10.12 -1.14
C ARG A 8 6.96 10.76 -0.14
N GLN A 9 5.83 11.31 -0.60
CA GLN A 9 4.82 11.90 0.27
C GLN A 9 4.15 10.83 1.16
N ILE A 10 3.78 9.69 0.58
CA ILE A 10 3.24 8.55 1.33
C ILE A 10 4.28 8.05 2.34
N LEU A 11 5.56 7.94 1.96
CA LEU A 11 6.62 7.51 2.86
C LEU A 11 6.75 8.45 4.08
N LYS A 12 6.74 9.78 3.86
CA LYS A 12 6.76 10.76 4.94
C LYS A 12 5.55 10.59 5.88
N ASN A 13 4.36 10.39 5.32
CA ASN A 13 3.14 10.18 6.09
C ASN A 13 3.18 8.86 6.87
N ILE A 14 3.76 7.79 6.32
CA ILE A 14 3.94 6.51 7.02
C ILE A 14 4.82 6.71 8.26
N VAL A 15 5.93 7.43 8.13
CA VAL A 15 6.84 7.68 9.26
C VAL A 15 6.14 8.47 10.37
N SER A 16 5.48 9.58 10.03
CA SER A 16 4.77 10.41 11.03
C SER A 16 3.61 9.66 11.69
N THR A 17 2.86 8.87 10.92
CA THR A 17 1.74 8.08 11.44
C THR A 17 2.24 6.93 12.32
N LYS A 18 3.38 6.32 11.98
CA LYS A 18 4.00 5.25 12.78
C LYS A 18 4.53 5.75 14.11
N GLU A 19 5.11 6.96 14.15
CA GLU A 19 5.49 7.61 15.42
C GLU A 19 4.26 7.88 16.29
N SER A 20 3.23 8.50 15.70
CA SER A 20 1.95 8.78 16.38
C SER A 20 1.26 7.51 16.90
N MET A 21 1.33 6.42 16.13
CA MET A 21 0.83 5.09 16.53
C MET A 21 1.55 4.58 17.77
N GLY A 22 2.87 4.75 17.86
CA GLY A 22 3.66 4.33 19.02
C GLY A 22 3.17 4.99 20.31
N ASP A 23 2.89 6.29 20.25
CA ASP A 23 2.38 7.05 21.40
C ASP A 23 0.96 6.64 21.80
N VAL A 24 0.06 6.48 20.83
CA VAL A 24 -1.34 6.05 21.08
C VAL A 24 -1.39 4.63 21.63
N MET A 25 -0.56 3.72 21.10
CA MET A 25 -0.47 2.34 21.59
C MET A 25 0.08 2.30 23.02
N LYS A 26 1.10 3.14 23.33
CA LYS A 26 1.64 3.27 24.68
C LYS A 26 0.56 3.73 25.67
N LYS A 27 -0.20 4.78 25.33
CA LYS A 27 -1.33 5.27 26.14
C LYS A 27 -2.41 4.20 26.34
N SER A 28 -2.78 3.50 25.27
CA SER A 28 -3.76 2.41 25.32
C SER A 28 -3.30 1.25 26.22
N SER A 29 -2.01 0.89 26.16
CA SER A 29 -1.43 -0.14 27.03
C SER A 29 -1.40 0.26 28.51
N PHE A 30 -1.19 1.54 28.81
CA PHE A 30 -1.30 2.07 30.17
C PHE A 30 -2.74 2.01 30.67
N ALA A 31 -3.70 2.49 29.87
CA ALA A 31 -5.12 2.42 30.21
C ALA A 31 -5.60 0.97 30.43
N LEU A 32 -5.06 0.00 29.69
CA LEU A 32 -5.32 -1.42 29.93
C LEU A 32 -4.79 -1.89 31.29
N THR A 33 -3.63 -1.41 31.70
CA THR A 33 -3.00 -1.78 32.97
C THR A 33 -3.79 -1.21 34.14
N GLU A 34 -4.25 0.03 34.04
CA GLU A 34 -5.15 0.66 35.01
C GLU A 34 -6.49 -0.08 35.11
N ALA A 35 -7.11 -0.40 33.97
CA ALA A 35 -8.36 -1.16 33.93
C ALA A 35 -8.20 -2.55 34.57
N LYS A 36 -7.09 -3.25 34.31
CA LYS A 36 -6.78 -4.55 34.94
C LYS A 36 -6.56 -4.43 36.45
N TYR A 37 -5.89 -3.38 36.90
CA TYR A 37 -5.63 -3.16 38.33
C TYR A 37 -6.93 -2.93 39.10
N VAL A 38 -7.82 -2.10 38.58
CA VAL A 38 -9.08 -1.74 39.26
C VAL A 38 -10.12 -2.87 39.20
N ALA A 39 -10.18 -3.56 38.06
CA ALA A 39 -11.26 -4.51 37.80
C ALA A 39 -10.90 -6.00 38.03
N GLY A 40 -9.62 -6.28 38.34
CA GLY A 40 -9.12 -7.62 38.62
C GLY A 40 -9.03 -8.54 37.38
N GLU A 41 -8.64 -9.80 37.59
CA GLU A 41 -8.41 -10.76 36.49
C GLU A 41 -9.71 -11.24 35.79
N ASN A 42 -10.85 -11.14 36.48
CA ASN A 42 -12.13 -11.65 35.99
C ASN A 42 -12.62 -10.95 34.71
N ILE A 43 -12.17 -9.72 34.45
CA ILE A 43 -12.65 -8.95 33.29
C ILE A 43 -12.21 -9.54 31.96
N LYS A 44 -11.08 -10.26 31.93
CA LYS A 44 -10.57 -10.91 30.72
C LYS A 44 -11.55 -11.98 30.20
N HIS A 45 -12.14 -12.75 31.12
CA HIS A 45 -13.11 -13.79 30.79
C HIS A 45 -14.43 -13.18 30.32
N VAL A 46 -14.93 -12.18 31.07
CA VAL A 46 -16.16 -11.46 30.74
C VAL A 46 -16.07 -10.78 29.37
N VAL A 47 -14.96 -10.11 29.04
CA VAL A 47 -14.79 -9.49 27.72
C VAL A 47 -14.77 -10.54 26.62
N ARG A 48 -14.10 -11.67 26.81
CA ARG A 48 -14.00 -12.72 25.79
C ARG A 48 -15.33 -13.42 25.52
N GLU A 49 -16.13 -13.64 26.55
CA GLU A 49 -17.46 -14.28 26.43
C GLU A 49 -18.50 -13.35 25.81
N ASN A 50 -18.38 -12.04 26.01
CA ASN A 50 -19.28 -11.05 25.40
C ASN A 50 -19.01 -10.75 23.92
N VAL A 51 -17.88 -11.23 23.36
CA VAL A 51 -17.55 -11.02 21.94
C VAL A 51 -18.29 -12.05 21.07
N SER A 52 -19.43 -11.65 20.50
CA SER A 52 -20.19 -12.45 19.52
C SER A 52 -19.91 -12.01 18.08
N SER A 53 -19.94 -10.71 17.81
CA SER A 53 -19.61 -10.11 16.52
C SER A 53 -18.66 -8.93 16.67
N ALA A 54 -17.80 -8.71 15.67
CA ALA A 54 -16.92 -7.55 15.64
C ALA A 54 -17.73 -6.24 15.55
N ALA A 55 -17.53 -5.34 16.53
CA ALA A 55 -18.16 -4.03 16.57
C ALA A 55 -17.57 -3.05 15.55
N LEU A 56 -16.26 -3.18 15.28
CA LEU A 56 -15.54 -2.41 14.28
C LEU A 56 -15.13 -3.34 13.16
N LYS A 57 -15.55 -3.03 11.93
CA LYS A 57 -15.20 -3.78 10.73
C LYS A 57 -14.47 -2.88 9.74
N VAL A 58 -13.73 -3.50 8.83
CA VAL A 58 -12.94 -2.81 7.81
C VAL A 58 -13.47 -3.19 6.44
N ARG A 59 -13.71 -2.20 5.60
CA ARG A 59 -14.09 -2.35 4.19
C ARG A 59 -12.91 -1.94 3.32
N SER A 60 -12.60 -2.75 2.31
CA SER A 60 -11.63 -2.37 1.30
C SER A 60 -12.32 -1.64 0.15
N HIS A 61 -11.70 -0.56 -0.31
CA HIS A 61 -12.03 0.22 -1.49
C HIS A 61 -10.80 0.28 -2.41
N GLN A 62 -10.99 0.46 -3.71
CA GLN A 62 -9.89 0.59 -4.65
C GLN A 62 -9.90 2.01 -5.23
N GLU A 63 -8.76 2.70 -5.16
CA GLU A 63 -8.57 4.00 -5.79
C GLU A 63 -7.52 3.88 -6.90
N ASN A 64 -7.75 4.56 -8.02
CA ASN A 64 -6.80 4.55 -9.12
C ASN A 64 -5.96 5.83 -9.11
N ILE A 65 -4.64 5.69 -8.96
CA ILE A 65 -3.69 6.80 -9.03
C ILE A 65 -2.69 6.51 -10.15
N ALA A 66 -2.68 7.37 -11.17
CA ALA A 66 -1.75 7.30 -12.29
C ALA A 66 -1.67 5.92 -12.98
N GLY A 67 -2.81 5.21 -13.07
CA GLY A 67 -2.93 3.90 -13.70
C GLY A 67 -2.64 2.71 -12.79
N VAL A 68 -2.33 2.94 -11.51
CA VAL A 68 -2.12 1.91 -10.49
C VAL A 68 -3.33 1.88 -9.55
N LYS A 69 -3.94 0.70 -9.40
CA LYS A 69 -5.04 0.47 -8.45
C LYS A 69 -4.48 0.24 -7.05
N LEU A 70 -4.73 1.19 -6.15
CA LEU A 70 -4.30 1.15 -4.76
C LEU A 70 -5.46 0.72 -3.84
N PRO A 71 -5.23 -0.24 -2.92
CA PRO A 71 -6.22 -0.60 -1.93
C PRO A 71 -6.26 0.45 -0.80
N LYS A 72 -7.45 1.01 -0.56
CA LYS A 72 -7.78 1.86 0.59
C LYS A 72 -8.64 1.08 1.58
N PHE A 73 -8.37 1.20 2.87
CA PHE A 73 -9.23 0.63 3.91
C PHE A 73 -10.01 1.73 4.61
N ALA A 74 -11.31 1.51 4.77
CA ALA A 74 -12.19 2.36 5.55
C ALA A 74 -12.76 1.54 6.71
N TYR A 75 -12.72 2.07 7.92
CA TYR A 75 -13.37 1.44 9.06
C TYR A 75 -14.84 1.84 9.12
N PHE A 76 -15.69 0.93 9.59
CA PHE A 76 -17.10 1.20 9.82
C PHE A 76 -17.55 0.49 11.11
N PHE A 77 -18.39 1.17 11.87
CA PHE A 77 -19.04 0.59 13.05
C PHE A 77 -20.32 -0.10 12.60
N GLU A 78 -20.46 -1.38 12.91
CA GLU A 78 -21.66 -2.15 12.62
C GLU A 78 -22.32 -2.58 13.93
N GLY A 79 -23.38 -1.86 14.30
CA GLY A 79 -24.31 -2.25 15.36
C GLY A 79 -24.09 -1.62 16.74
N GLU A 80 -25.18 -1.59 17.51
CA GLU A 80 -25.25 -1.13 18.88
C GLU A 80 -24.31 -1.93 19.80
N THR A 81 -23.67 -1.19 20.69
CA THR A 81 -22.73 -1.69 21.67
C THR A 81 -23.45 -2.62 22.66
N LYS A 82 -23.46 -3.93 22.42
CA LYS A 82 -23.99 -4.94 23.36
C LYS A 82 -23.15 -5.15 24.64
N ASN A 83 -22.14 -4.31 24.86
CA ASN A 83 -21.16 -4.48 25.94
C ASN A 83 -21.42 -3.63 27.20
N ASP A 84 -22.63 -3.09 27.36
CA ASP A 84 -23.01 -2.29 28.55
C ASP A 84 -22.90 -3.09 29.87
N LEU A 85 -22.90 -4.43 29.82
CA LEU A 85 -22.72 -5.26 31.01
C LEU A 85 -21.28 -5.30 31.54
N THR A 86 -20.28 -4.89 30.76
CA THR A 86 -18.85 -5.01 31.13
C THR A 86 -18.40 -4.01 32.20
N GLY A 87 -19.29 -3.10 32.63
CA GLY A 87 -19.01 -2.07 33.64
C GLY A 87 -19.87 -2.10 34.91
N LEU A 88 -20.72 -3.11 35.10
CA LEU A 88 -21.58 -3.23 36.30
C LEU A 88 -20.82 -3.67 37.56
N ALA A 89 -19.63 -4.25 37.41
CA ALA A 89 -18.72 -4.54 38.52
C ALA A 89 -17.85 -3.33 38.88
N ARG A 90 -17.00 -3.46 39.92
CA ARG A 90 -16.00 -2.42 40.26
C ARG A 90 -15.09 -2.16 39.04
N GLY A 91 -14.96 -0.88 38.64
CA GLY A 91 -14.01 -0.45 37.61
C GLY A 91 -14.56 -0.20 36.21
N GLY A 92 -15.88 -0.24 35.99
CA GLY A 92 -16.48 -0.04 34.66
C GLY A 92 -16.07 1.26 33.94
N GLN A 93 -15.88 2.35 34.68
CA GLN A 93 -15.42 3.63 34.12
C GLN A 93 -14.02 3.52 33.48
N GLN A 94 -13.11 2.78 34.12
CA GLN A 94 -11.75 2.59 33.60
C GLN A 94 -11.73 1.64 32.40
N VAL A 95 -12.61 0.64 32.39
CA VAL A 95 -12.79 -0.27 31.24
C VAL A 95 -13.32 0.49 30.03
N GLN A 96 -14.28 1.39 30.24
CA GLN A 96 -14.84 2.21 29.16
C GLN A 96 -13.83 3.23 28.63
N ALA A 97 -13.03 3.85 29.51
CA ALA A 97 -11.93 4.74 29.11
C ALA A 97 -10.88 3.98 28.29
N CYS A 98 -10.47 2.79 28.76
CA CYS A 98 -9.56 1.90 28.03
C CYS A 98 -10.11 1.55 26.64
N ARG A 99 -11.39 1.18 26.55
CA ARG A 99 -12.03 0.91 25.26
C ARG A 99 -11.98 2.11 24.32
N ALA A 100 -12.25 3.31 24.79
CA ALA A 100 -12.21 4.51 23.96
C ALA A 100 -10.81 4.76 23.39
N GLU A 101 -9.76 4.56 24.19
CA GLU A 101 -8.37 4.68 23.73
C GLU A 101 -7.99 3.59 22.71
N TYR A 102 -8.43 2.33 22.92
CA TYR A 102 -8.21 1.26 21.95
C TYR A 102 -8.97 1.46 20.64
N VAL A 103 -10.16 2.04 20.67
CA VAL A 103 -10.90 2.36 19.44
C VAL A 103 -10.09 3.36 18.59
N LYS A 104 -9.59 4.44 19.21
CA LYS A 104 -8.69 5.40 18.53
C LYS A 104 -7.41 4.74 18.00
N ALA A 105 -6.84 3.81 18.77
CA ALA A 105 -5.66 3.06 18.33
C ALA A 105 -5.95 2.21 17.08
N ILE A 106 -7.12 1.55 17.02
CA ILE A 106 -7.50 0.75 15.86
C ILE A 106 -7.78 1.64 14.64
N GLU A 107 -8.43 2.79 14.81
CA GLU A 107 -8.64 3.76 13.72
C GLU A 107 -7.31 4.16 13.06
N LEU A 108 -6.32 4.52 13.88
CA LEU A 108 -5.00 4.90 13.41
C LEU A 108 -4.23 3.72 12.79
N LEU A 109 -4.42 2.50 13.30
CA LEU A 109 -3.86 1.28 12.70
C LEU A 109 -4.46 0.99 11.32
N VAL A 110 -5.77 1.20 11.12
CA VAL A 110 -6.42 1.00 9.81
C VAL A 110 -5.91 2.03 8.80
N GLU A 111 -5.70 3.27 9.21
CA GLU A 111 -5.08 4.29 8.37
C GLU A 111 -3.64 3.92 8.00
N LEU A 112 -2.83 3.51 8.98
CA LEU A 112 -1.45 3.09 8.74
C LEU A 112 -1.39 1.86 7.80
N ALA A 113 -2.27 0.88 7.99
CA ALA A 113 -2.36 -0.30 7.13
C ALA A 113 -2.72 0.08 5.69
N THR A 114 -3.58 1.08 5.50
CA THR A 114 -3.91 1.63 4.18
C THR A 114 -2.68 2.22 3.50
N LEU A 115 -1.94 3.06 4.22
CA LEU A 115 -0.72 3.68 3.69
C LEU A 115 0.35 2.64 3.35
N GLN A 116 0.58 1.66 4.24
CA GLN A 116 1.58 0.61 4.03
C GLN A 116 1.25 -0.31 2.85
N THR A 117 -0.01 -0.74 2.75
CA THR A 117 -0.43 -1.62 1.65
C THR A 117 -0.36 -0.87 0.31
N SER A 118 -0.82 0.38 0.28
CA SER A 118 -0.70 1.24 -0.90
C SER A 118 0.77 1.44 -1.29
N PHE A 119 1.66 1.67 -0.32
CA PHE A 119 3.09 1.85 -0.55
C PHE A 119 3.74 0.63 -1.22
N LEU A 120 3.46 -0.59 -0.72
CA LEU A 120 4.01 -1.82 -1.31
C LEU A 120 3.52 -2.02 -2.76
N THR A 121 2.22 -1.81 -3.01
CA THR A 121 1.67 -1.95 -4.37
C THR A 121 2.24 -0.91 -5.34
N LEU A 122 2.52 0.30 -4.85
CA LEU A 122 3.08 1.38 -5.66
C LEU A 122 4.58 1.17 -5.92
N ASP A 123 5.33 0.65 -4.96
CA ASP A 123 6.75 0.29 -5.11
C ASP A 123 6.95 -0.76 -6.22
N ASP A 124 6.14 -1.82 -6.22
CA ASP A 124 6.20 -2.85 -7.26
C ASP A 124 5.82 -2.29 -8.65
N ALA A 125 4.83 -1.39 -8.73
CA ALA A 125 4.47 -0.73 -9.97
C ALA A 125 5.60 0.16 -10.51
N ILE A 126 6.32 0.88 -9.63
CA ILE A 126 7.48 1.68 -10.03
C ILE A 126 8.62 0.77 -10.53
N LYS A 127 8.94 -0.29 -9.80
CA LYS A 127 10.01 -1.24 -10.17
C LYS A 127 9.73 -1.90 -11.52
N THR A 128 8.51 -2.35 -11.76
CA THR A 128 8.12 -2.97 -13.04
C THR A 128 8.20 -1.96 -14.19
N THR A 129 7.78 -0.71 -13.97
CA THR A 129 7.88 0.36 -14.97
C THR A 129 9.34 0.68 -15.30
N ASN A 130 10.19 0.87 -14.28
CA ASN A 130 11.63 1.12 -14.49
C ASN A 130 12.32 -0.03 -15.21
N ARG A 131 11.98 -1.28 -14.87
CA ARG A 131 12.52 -2.46 -15.55
C ARG A 131 12.10 -2.50 -17.03
N ARG A 132 10.86 -2.12 -17.35
CA ARG A 132 10.38 -2.02 -18.74
C ARG A 132 11.10 -0.92 -19.51
N VAL A 133 11.28 0.25 -18.93
CA VAL A 133 12.04 1.36 -19.54
C VAL A 133 13.47 0.92 -19.83
N ASN A 134 14.15 0.31 -18.84
CA ASN A 134 15.51 -0.19 -19.00
C ASN A 134 15.62 -1.26 -20.11
N ALA A 135 14.66 -2.19 -20.18
CA ALA A 135 14.64 -3.19 -21.25
C ALA A 135 14.44 -2.57 -22.64
N LEU A 136 13.60 -1.53 -22.75
CA LEU A 136 13.39 -0.82 -24.00
C LEU A 136 14.65 -0.07 -24.44
N GLU A 137 15.31 0.62 -23.51
CA GLU A 137 16.50 1.43 -23.80
C GLU A 137 17.73 0.59 -24.12
N ASN A 138 17.99 -0.47 -23.35
CA ASN A 138 19.25 -1.21 -23.43
C ASN A 138 19.16 -2.52 -24.22
N VAL A 139 17.96 -3.02 -24.55
CA VAL A 139 17.80 -4.27 -25.30
C VAL A 139 17.01 -4.07 -26.59
N VAL A 140 15.82 -3.47 -26.52
CA VAL A 140 14.94 -3.39 -27.70
C VAL A 140 15.44 -2.35 -28.69
N LYS A 141 15.77 -1.14 -28.22
CA LYS A 141 16.25 -0.05 -29.09
C LYS A 141 17.54 -0.43 -29.84
N PRO A 142 18.61 -0.95 -29.20
CA PRO A 142 19.82 -1.35 -29.93
C PRO A 142 19.57 -2.49 -30.92
N ARG A 143 18.70 -3.45 -30.58
CA ARG A 143 18.32 -4.53 -31.51
C ARG A 143 17.63 -3.99 -32.76
N LEU A 144 16.67 -3.07 -32.58
CA LEU A 144 15.98 -2.44 -33.71
C LEU A 144 16.94 -1.58 -34.55
N GLU A 145 17.84 -0.83 -33.93
CA GLU A 145 18.86 -0.04 -34.64
C GLU A 145 19.80 -0.94 -35.45
N ASN A 146 20.23 -2.08 -34.90
CA ASN A 146 21.02 -3.07 -35.64
C ASN A 146 20.26 -3.67 -36.82
N THR A 147 18.97 -4.00 -36.64
CA THR A 147 18.13 -4.50 -37.74
C THR A 147 17.95 -3.45 -38.83
N ILE A 148 17.74 -2.18 -38.46
CA ILE A 148 17.65 -1.07 -39.42
C ILE A 148 18.97 -0.91 -40.18
N SER A 149 20.10 -0.98 -39.49
CA SER A 149 21.44 -0.90 -40.10
C SER A 149 21.66 -2.04 -41.11
N TYR A 150 21.26 -3.27 -40.75
CA TYR A 150 21.35 -4.44 -41.64
C TYR A 150 20.49 -4.27 -42.90
N ILE A 151 19.22 -3.88 -42.74
CA ILE A 151 18.32 -3.68 -43.89
C ILE A 151 18.84 -2.58 -44.82
N LYS A 152 19.36 -1.48 -44.27
CA LYS A 152 19.98 -0.42 -45.07
C LYS A 152 21.22 -0.91 -45.82
N GLY A 153 22.07 -1.69 -45.16
CA GLY A 153 23.25 -2.28 -45.79
C GLY A 153 22.91 -3.20 -46.96
N GLU A 154 21.89 -4.06 -46.82
CA GLU A 154 21.42 -4.93 -47.91
C GLU A 154 20.80 -4.14 -49.06
N LEU A 155 20.02 -3.10 -48.78
CA LEU A 155 19.45 -2.22 -49.81
C LEU A 155 20.54 -1.48 -50.60
N ASP A 156 21.53 -0.93 -49.91
CA ASP A 156 22.67 -0.22 -50.54
C ASP A 156 23.51 -1.17 -51.42
N GLU A 157 23.61 -2.45 -51.06
CA GLU A 157 24.34 -3.46 -51.84
C GLU A 157 23.55 -3.89 -53.09
N LEU A 158 22.23 -4.07 -52.95
CA LEU A 158 21.33 -4.31 -54.09
C LEU A 158 21.35 -3.15 -55.09
N GLU A 159 21.28 -1.90 -54.61
CA GLU A 159 21.41 -0.72 -55.47
C GLU A 159 22.77 -0.68 -56.18
N ARG A 160 23.84 -1.11 -55.50
CA ARG A 160 25.18 -1.23 -56.10
C ARG A 160 25.20 -2.27 -57.22
N GLU A 161 24.68 -3.47 -56.99
CA GLU A 161 24.61 -4.51 -58.01
C GLU A 161 23.85 -4.05 -59.25
N ASP A 162 22.68 -3.42 -59.06
CA ASP A 162 21.87 -2.92 -60.17
C ASP A 162 22.60 -1.81 -60.94
N PHE A 163 23.32 -0.92 -60.24
CA PHE A 163 24.16 0.10 -60.88
C PHE A 163 25.29 -0.51 -61.72
N PHE A 164 25.96 -1.56 -61.22
CA PHE A 164 26.98 -2.29 -61.98
C PHE A 164 26.41 -2.98 -63.22
N ARG A 165 25.21 -3.59 -63.12
CA ARG A 165 24.53 -4.22 -64.27
C ARG A 165 24.18 -3.19 -65.33
N LEU A 166 23.58 -2.07 -64.95
CA LEU A 166 23.25 -0.97 -65.88
C LEU A 166 24.48 -0.44 -66.61
N LYS A 167 25.59 -0.23 -65.88
CA LYS A 167 26.85 0.27 -66.45
C LYS A 167 27.45 -0.68 -67.50
N LYS A 168 27.23 -1.99 -67.38
CA LYS A 168 27.68 -3.00 -68.34
C LYS A 168 26.83 -3.11 -69.62
N ILE A 169 25.58 -2.64 -69.56
CA ILE A 169 24.65 -2.67 -70.70
C ILE A 169 24.78 -1.41 -71.56
N GLN A 170 25.22 -0.30 -70.95
CA GLN A 170 25.37 1.00 -71.62
C GLN A 170 26.77 1.23 -72.22
N GLY A 171 27.74 0.34 -71.98
CA GLY A 171 29.07 0.34 -72.61
C GLY A 171 29.21 -0.83 -73.58
#